data_AF-A0A6V7Y2I9-F1
#
_entry.id   AF-A0A6V7Y2I9-F1
#
_cell.length_a   1.000
_cell.length_b   1.000
_cell.length_c   1.000
_cell.angle_alpha   90.00
_cell.angle_beta   90.00
_cell.angle_gamma   90.00
#
_symmetry.space_group_name_H-M   'P 1'
#
loop_
_entity.id
_entity.type
_entity.pdbx_description
1 polymer ?
#
loop_
_entity_poly.entity_id
_entity_poly.type
_entity_poly.pdbx_seq_one_letter_code
_entity_poly.pdbx_strand_id
1 'polypeptide(L)'
;MTIRISDLRNCESQCFVARDEDGKVTQGCGICPSNSKSTDCVNCKERHCNEEQLVPKQCWINDKEICKTEYDTPCFTERTLTNQINKGCGKCSSSSTCKQCKDNRCNSEKEFPYFCKSVDGDKECPEPDCFISKDNNQNSFVYDCGKCPQSYSDLSFNDIQCAECRNSPFCNTPKFFEEQLFCWENSNTDKMKMVKGARVCKSKCFVSRDSINGQLNFGCGECNDPKLDCKTCSEKYCNEERLVPKHCWINDKEICKTDFDIPCHMERISTNETRKGCGDCETKACRKCLSHLCNDWKDNPYYCYSNQGANGVSECNDPDCYISKSKNKIGNECIFSLHAKRETAIFEILKTRQMLERQTRSKMTPNV
;
A
#
# COMPACT_ATOMS: atom_id res chain seq x y z
N MET A 1 67.11 4.11 22.13
CA MET A 1 66.28 5.24 21.68
C MET A 1 66.42 6.33 22.72
N THR A 2 67.26 7.32 22.44
CA THR A 2 67.71 8.32 23.42
C THR A 2 66.69 9.44 23.48
N ILE A 3 65.96 9.54 24.60
CA ILE A 3 65.06 10.66 24.87
C ILE A 3 65.92 11.91 25.01
N ARG A 4 65.76 12.89 24.11
CA ARG A 4 66.35 14.22 24.27
C ARG A 4 65.63 14.90 25.43
N ILE A 5 66.32 14.99 26.55
CA ILE A 5 65.97 15.81 27.72
C ILE A 5 66.20 17.28 27.31
N SER A 6 65.26 17.91 26.60
CA SER A 6 65.38 19.32 26.21
C SER A 6 64.29 20.23 26.73
N ASP A 7 63.33 19.78 27.55
CA ASP A 7 62.29 20.68 28.11
C ASP A 7 61.85 20.32 29.55
N LEU A 8 62.78 19.89 30.42
CA LEU A 8 62.55 19.89 31.88
C LEU A 8 62.65 21.35 32.38
N ARG A 9 61.61 22.16 32.15
CA ARG A 9 61.49 23.48 32.79
C ARG A 9 61.13 23.27 34.25
N ASN A 10 62.11 23.51 35.12
CA ASN A 10 61.88 23.58 36.55
C ASN A 10 61.22 24.93 36.86
N CYS A 11 59.94 24.93 37.20
CA CYS A 11 59.25 26.17 37.57
C CYS A 11 59.69 26.59 38.99
N GLU A 12 60.23 27.80 39.13
CA GLU A 12 60.87 28.24 40.39
C GLU A 12 59.90 28.42 41.57
N SER A 13 58.62 28.69 41.31
CA SER A 13 57.65 29.02 42.38
C SER A 13 56.20 28.60 42.09
N GLN A 14 55.79 28.57 40.83
CA GLN A 14 54.40 28.36 40.44
C GLN A 14 54.31 27.85 38.99
N CYS A 15 53.27 27.08 38.70
CA CYS A 15 52.86 26.67 37.36
C CYS A 15 51.48 27.23 37.03
N PHE A 16 51.17 27.33 35.74
CA PHE A 16 49.84 27.66 35.26
C PHE A 16 49.38 26.71 34.15
N VAL A 17 48.06 26.59 34.04
CA VAL A 17 47.34 26.01 32.89
C VAL A 17 46.24 26.97 32.49
N ALA A 18 46.16 27.26 31.19
CA ALA A 18 45.22 28.22 30.65
C ALA A 18 44.59 27.68 29.37
N ARG A 19 43.30 27.94 29.18
CA ARG A 19 42.59 27.72 27.90
C ARG A 19 42.20 29.06 27.31
N ASP A 20 42.40 29.21 26.00
CA ASP A 20 42.01 30.41 25.27
C ASP A 20 40.61 30.33 24.63
N GLU A 21 40.19 31.44 24.04
CA GLU A 21 38.95 31.58 23.27
C GLU A 21 38.88 30.63 22.07
N ASP A 22 40.02 30.13 21.57
CA ASP A 22 40.11 29.15 20.49
C ASP A 22 40.09 27.70 21.02
N GLY A 23 40.09 27.53 22.35
CA GLY A 23 40.05 26.25 23.04
C GLY A 23 41.43 25.59 23.20
N LYS A 24 42.50 26.29 22.82
CA LYS A 24 43.88 25.80 22.92
C LYS A 24 44.36 25.88 24.36
N VAL A 25 45.02 24.81 24.80
CA VAL A 25 45.60 24.72 26.13
C VAL A 25 47.04 25.17 26.10
N THR A 26 47.41 26.00 27.07
CA THR A 26 48.78 26.44 27.32
C THR A 26 49.15 26.10 28.76
N GLN A 27 50.31 25.47 28.92
CA GLN A 27 50.86 25.09 30.21
C GLN A 27 52.25 25.72 30.34
N GLY A 28 52.59 26.24 31.52
CA GLY A 28 53.89 26.84 31.73
C GLY A 28 54.21 27.17 33.18
N CYS A 29 55.34 27.84 33.37
CA CYS A 29 55.79 28.35 34.67
C CYS A 29 55.33 29.79 34.88
N GLY A 30 55.12 30.17 36.14
CA GLY A 30 54.73 31.51 36.55
C GLY A 30 53.24 31.63 36.85
N ILE A 31 52.76 32.88 36.84
CA ILE A 31 51.34 33.21 37.00
C ILE A 31 50.65 33.22 35.64
N CYS A 32 49.34 32.99 35.64
CA CYS A 32 48.46 33.20 34.49
C CYS A 32 48.82 34.47 33.69
N PRO A 33 49.07 34.36 32.38
CA PRO A 33 49.46 35.51 31.56
C PRO A 33 48.34 36.55 31.52
N SER A 34 48.66 37.81 31.88
CA SER A 34 47.68 38.90 31.94
C SER A 34 47.15 39.38 30.58
N ASN A 35 47.82 38.99 29.48
CA ASN A 35 47.61 39.55 28.13
C ASN A 35 47.39 38.52 27.02
N SER A 36 46.95 37.30 27.32
CA SER A 36 46.54 36.38 26.26
C SER A 36 45.03 36.27 26.23
N LYS A 37 44.48 35.84 25.11
CA LYS A 37 43.07 35.51 24.89
C LYS A 37 42.55 34.37 25.79
N SER A 38 43.18 34.15 26.94
CA SER A 38 42.83 33.13 27.91
C SER A 38 41.56 33.53 28.65
N THR A 39 40.51 32.73 28.47
CA THR A 39 39.24 32.91 29.16
C THR A 39 39.20 32.19 30.51
N ASP A 40 40.06 31.18 30.68
CA ASP A 40 40.10 30.32 31.86
C ASP A 40 41.56 30.00 32.19
N CYS A 41 42.01 30.32 33.40
CA CYS A 41 43.38 30.04 33.83
C CYS A 41 43.45 29.67 35.31
N VAL A 42 44.23 28.64 35.60
CA VAL A 42 44.46 28.11 36.95
C VAL A 42 45.95 28.10 37.25
N ASN A 43 46.26 28.57 38.45
CA ASN A 43 47.60 28.62 39.03
C ASN A 43 47.76 27.52 40.08
N CYS A 44 48.94 26.90 40.17
CA CYS A 44 49.20 25.85 41.16
C CYS A 44 50.68 25.82 41.57
N LYS A 45 50.98 25.26 42.75
CA LYS A 45 52.33 25.32 43.39
C LYS A 45 53.01 23.96 43.54
N GLU A 46 52.30 22.87 43.26
CA GLU A 46 52.84 21.52 43.37
C GLU A 46 53.62 21.12 42.11
N ARG A 47 54.45 20.08 42.21
CA ARG A 47 55.16 19.55 41.04
C ARG A 47 54.16 18.95 40.05
N HIS A 48 54.31 19.25 38.76
CA HIS A 48 53.45 18.75 37.68
C HIS A 48 51.95 19.03 37.88
N CYS A 49 51.61 20.10 38.60
CA CYS A 49 50.23 20.38 39.01
C CYS A 49 49.34 20.98 37.91
N ASN A 50 49.90 21.48 36.81
CA ASN A 50 49.20 22.29 35.83
C ASN A 50 48.52 21.46 34.74
N GLU A 51 47.74 20.45 35.12
CA GLU A 51 47.07 19.53 34.18
C GLU A 51 45.88 20.19 33.47
N GLU A 52 45.58 19.75 32.24
CA GLU A 52 44.47 20.28 31.43
C GLU A 52 43.11 20.18 32.14
N GLN A 53 42.91 19.15 32.97
CA GLN A 53 41.65 18.93 33.69
C GLN A 53 41.28 20.05 34.68
N LEU A 54 42.23 20.92 35.03
CA LEU A 54 41.97 22.06 35.90
C LEU A 54 41.25 23.22 35.19
N VAL A 55 41.29 23.28 33.85
CA VAL A 55 40.54 24.28 33.09
C VAL A 55 39.24 23.68 32.53
N PRO A 56 38.13 24.43 32.50
CA PRO A 56 36.87 23.94 31.96
C PRO A 56 37.02 23.40 30.53
N LYS A 57 36.30 22.33 30.23
CA LYS A 57 36.13 21.86 28.86
C LYS A 57 35.10 22.73 28.16
N GLN A 58 35.33 23.01 26.89
CA GLN A 58 34.42 23.76 26.04
C GLN A 58 33.75 22.82 25.04
N CYS A 59 32.44 22.98 24.83
CA CYS A 59 31.69 22.26 23.79
C CYS A 59 30.99 23.27 22.88
N TRP A 60 30.76 22.91 21.62
CA TRP A 60 29.96 23.73 20.71
C TRP A 60 28.48 23.69 21.09
N ILE A 61 27.81 24.82 20.92
CA ILE A 61 26.35 24.98 20.91
C ILE A 61 25.93 25.32 19.47
N ASN A 62 24.65 25.16 19.15
CA ASN A 62 24.06 25.68 17.92
C ASN A 62 24.40 27.19 17.82
N ASP A 63 24.80 27.67 16.64
CA ASP A 63 25.29 29.05 16.38
C ASP A 63 26.78 29.36 16.63
N LYS A 64 27.62 28.33 16.80
CA LYS A 64 29.08 28.46 17.06
C LYS A 64 29.42 29.14 18.39
N GLU A 65 28.43 29.28 19.27
CA GLU A 65 28.67 29.60 20.68
C GLU A 65 29.30 28.40 21.39
N ILE A 66 29.90 28.65 22.55
CA ILE A 66 30.52 27.62 23.39
C ILE A 66 29.84 27.59 24.75
N CYS A 67 29.61 26.39 25.27
CA CYS A 67 29.34 26.18 26.70
C CYS A 67 30.60 25.66 27.39
N LYS A 68 30.74 25.97 28.67
CA LYS A 68 31.83 25.46 29.53
C LYS A 68 31.28 24.43 30.50
N THR A 69 32.05 23.37 30.74
CA THR A 69 31.67 22.29 31.64
C THR A 69 32.90 21.68 32.33
N GLU A 70 32.68 20.88 33.38
CA GLU A 70 33.75 20.09 34.01
C GLU A 70 34.46 19.19 32.99
N TYR A 71 35.75 18.92 33.22
CA TYR A 71 36.60 18.20 32.26
C TYR A 71 36.01 16.85 31.84
N ASP A 72 35.44 16.08 32.76
CA ASP A 72 34.87 14.76 32.48
C ASP A 72 33.46 14.79 31.89
N THR A 73 32.78 15.94 31.91
CA THR A 73 31.41 16.06 31.41
C THR A 73 31.41 16.10 29.88
N PRO A 74 30.75 15.17 29.16
CA PRO A 74 30.89 15.09 27.70
C PRO A 74 30.30 16.31 26.97
N CYS A 75 30.70 16.46 25.70
CA CYS A 75 29.99 17.24 24.71
C CYS A 75 29.03 16.33 23.95
N PHE A 76 27.87 16.83 23.53
CA PHE A 76 26.92 16.06 22.74
C PHE A 76 26.57 16.72 21.40
N THR A 77 26.14 15.89 20.45
CA THR A 77 25.40 16.26 19.23
C THR A 77 24.22 15.31 19.09
N GLU A 78 23.02 15.80 18.83
CA GLU A 78 21.83 14.98 18.63
C GLU A 78 20.92 15.51 17.50
N ARG A 79 20.10 14.62 16.92
CA ARG A 79 18.96 15.02 16.08
C ARG A 79 17.72 15.17 16.94
N THR A 80 17.04 16.30 16.81
CA THR A 80 15.71 16.51 17.41
C THR A 80 14.64 15.70 16.67
N LEU A 81 13.42 15.68 17.19
CA LEU A 81 12.26 15.05 16.54
C LEU A 81 11.92 15.67 15.17
N THR A 82 12.44 16.86 14.86
CA THR A 82 12.26 17.53 13.55
C THR A 82 13.50 17.42 12.67
N ASN A 83 14.41 16.50 12.99
CA ASN A 83 15.70 16.31 12.32
C ASN A 83 16.62 17.55 12.38
N GLN A 84 16.40 18.51 13.29
CA GLN A 84 17.36 19.59 13.53
C GLN A 84 18.55 19.09 14.36
N ILE A 85 19.73 19.66 14.17
CA ILE A 85 20.91 19.34 14.97
C ILE A 85 20.88 20.17 16.23
N ASN A 86 21.07 19.51 17.38
CA ASN A 86 21.26 20.15 18.67
C ASN A 86 22.62 19.77 19.26
N LYS A 87 23.33 20.73 19.83
CA LYS A 87 24.68 20.57 20.40
C LYS A 87 24.76 21.22 21.77
N GLY A 88 25.58 20.67 22.65
CA GLY A 88 25.85 21.30 23.93
C GLY A 88 26.75 20.51 24.86
N CYS A 89 26.76 20.96 26.12
CA CYS A 89 27.48 20.35 27.23
C CYS A 89 26.58 19.38 27.97
N GLY A 90 27.17 18.31 28.50
CA GLY A 90 26.45 17.33 29.28
C GLY A 90 26.20 16.05 28.52
N LYS A 91 25.38 15.20 29.13
CA LYS A 91 24.98 13.91 28.56
C LYS A 91 23.80 14.12 27.62
N CYS A 92 23.70 13.25 26.63
CA CYS A 92 22.54 13.15 25.76
C CYS A 92 21.26 13.02 26.57
N SER A 93 20.21 13.70 26.13
CA SER A 93 18.86 13.49 26.65
C SER A 93 18.18 12.29 25.99
N SER A 94 18.52 12.02 24.72
CA SER A 94 18.04 10.86 23.94
C SER A 94 19.18 9.88 23.66
N SER A 95 18.99 8.57 23.85
CA SER A 95 20.06 7.59 23.68
C SER A 95 20.32 7.16 22.23
N SER A 96 19.33 7.23 21.34
CA SER A 96 19.42 6.62 20.00
C SER A 96 19.77 7.57 18.86
N THR A 97 19.65 8.89 19.07
CA THR A 97 19.90 9.92 18.05
C THR A 97 21.03 10.87 18.42
N CYS A 98 21.80 10.51 19.45
CA CYS A 98 22.78 11.38 20.06
C CYS A 98 24.14 10.70 20.19
N LYS A 99 25.20 11.45 19.88
CA LYS A 99 26.59 11.05 20.09
C LYS A 99 27.22 11.95 21.15
N GLN A 100 28.08 11.34 21.97
CA GLN A 100 28.85 12.03 22.99
C GLN A 100 30.34 11.85 22.72
N CYS A 101 31.12 12.86 23.10
CA CYS A 101 32.56 12.80 23.02
C CYS A 101 33.18 13.53 24.21
N LYS A 102 34.39 13.12 24.60
CA LYS A 102 35.05 13.62 25.82
C LYS A 102 36.04 14.73 25.56
N ASP A 103 36.56 14.87 24.34
CA ASP A 103 37.59 15.86 24.03
C ASP A 103 37.01 17.27 23.93
N ASN A 104 37.87 18.28 24.06
CA ASN A 104 37.46 19.67 23.94
C ASN A 104 36.92 19.97 22.53
N ARG A 105 35.73 20.58 22.45
CA ARG A 105 35.08 21.01 21.19
C ARG A 105 34.90 19.87 20.18
N CYS A 106 34.82 18.63 20.66
CA CYS A 106 34.75 17.43 19.83
C CYS A 106 33.44 17.30 19.04
N ASN A 107 32.36 17.93 19.48
CA ASN A 107 31.05 17.95 18.83
C ASN A 107 30.98 18.92 17.62
N SER A 108 32.06 18.97 16.84
CA SER A 108 32.27 19.90 15.72
C SER A 108 31.73 19.38 14.39
N GLU A 109 31.17 18.16 14.35
CA GLU A 109 30.67 17.52 13.14
C GLU A 109 29.70 18.45 12.39
N LYS A 110 30.03 18.73 11.12
CA LYS A 110 29.17 19.49 10.19
C LYS A 110 28.10 18.60 9.58
N GLU A 111 28.44 17.33 9.35
CA GLU A 111 27.56 16.30 8.82
C GLU A 111 27.27 15.30 9.94
N PHE A 112 26.17 15.51 10.65
CA PHE A 112 25.68 14.56 11.65
C PHE A 112 24.65 13.64 11.00
N PRO A 113 24.68 12.32 11.22
CA PRO A 113 23.80 11.39 10.52
C PRO A 113 22.31 11.65 10.79
N TYR A 114 21.49 11.11 9.90
CA TYR A 114 20.06 10.90 10.11
C TYR A 114 19.83 9.50 10.67
N PHE A 115 18.61 9.23 11.14
CA PHE A 115 18.32 7.95 11.78
C PHE A 115 16.99 7.39 11.29
N CYS A 116 17.02 6.16 10.80
CA CYS A 116 15.85 5.42 10.31
C CYS A 116 15.73 4.08 11.04
N LYS A 117 14.52 3.50 11.05
CA LYS A 117 14.37 2.08 11.39
C LYS A 117 14.97 1.23 10.28
N SER A 118 15.53 0.08 10.66
CA SER A 118 16.10 -0.95 9.80
C SER A 118 15.71 -2.34 10.33
N VAL A 119 15.89 -3.37 9.51
CA VAL A 119 15.63 -4.77 9.89
C VAL A 119 16.46 -5.19 11.12
N ASP A 120 17.69 -4.68 11.21
CA ASP A 120 18.62 -4.94 12.32
C ASP A 120 18.45 -3.99 13.51
N GLY A 121 17.42 -3.13 13.51
CA GLY A 121 17.18 -2.12 14.54
C GLY A 121 17.35 -0.69 14.03
N ASP A 122 17.82 0.21 14.87
CA ASP A 122 18.03 1.62 14.51
C ASP A 122 19.30 1.77 13.66
N LYS A 123 19.24 2.56 12.58
CA LYS A 123 20.34 2.71 11.62
C LYS A 123 20.66 4.19 11.35
N GLU A 124 21.95 4.50 11.29
CA GLU A 124 22.47 5.79 10.83
C GLU A 124 22.42 5.89 9.29
N CYS A 125 21.94 7.03 8.80
CA CYS A 125 21.72 7.29 7.38
C CYS A 125 22.42 8.58 6.95
N PRO A 126 22.99 8.63 5.73
CA PRO A 126 23.60 9.84 5.19
C PRO A 126 22.55 10.89 4.79
N GLU A 127 21.35 10.45 4.43
CA GLU A 127 20.24 11.27 3.95
C GLU A 127 19.03 11.17 4.90
N PRO A 128 18.15 12.19 4.95
CA PRO A 128 17.01 12.24 5.86
C PRO A 128 15.85 11.31 5.47
N ASP A 129 15.83 10.83 4.24
CA ASP A 129 14.75 9.98 3.75
C ASP A 129 14.86 8.60 4.41
N CYS A 130 13.74 8.09 4.90
CA CYS A 130 13.55 6.73 5.37
C CYS A 130 12.38 6.11 4.60
N PHE A 131 12.44 4.80 4.33
CA PHE A 131 11.32 4.09 3.76
C PHE A 131 10.86 2.92 4.62
N ILE A 132 9.60 2.54 4.45
CA ILE A 132 9.02 1.30 4.93
C ILE A 132 8.22 0.69 3.78
N SER A 133 8.47 -0.59 3.50
CA SER A 133 7.75 -1.37 2.52
C SER A 133 7.11 -2.61 3.14
N LYS A 134 6.05 -3.08 2.49
CA LYS A 134 5.29 -4.26 2.89
C LYS A 134 5.07 -5.15 1.69
N ASP A 135 5.51 -6.40 1.78
CA ASP A 135 5.16 -7.44 0.82
C ASP A 135 3.73 -7.91 1.11
N ASN A 136 2.86 -7.79 0.11
CA ASN A 136 1.46 -8.23 0.19
C ASN A 136 1.32 -9.73 0.47
N ASN A 137 2.31 -10.55 0.11
CA ASN A 137 2.28 -12.01 0.25
C ASN A 137 2.83 -12.49 1.60
N GLN A 138 3.86 -11.83 2.12
CA GLN A 138 4.54 -12.25 3.36
C GLN A 138 4.08 -11.49 4.60
N ASN A 139 3.32 -10.39 4.43
CA ASN A 139 2.83 -9.51 5.50
C ASN A 139 3.95 -9.05 6.46
N SER A 140 5.18 -8.97 5.95
CA SER A 140 6.37 -8.52 6.67
C SER A 140 6.72 -7.11 6.22
N PHE A 141 7.24 -6.31 7.17
CA PHE A 141 7.75 -4.98 6.89
C PHE A 141 9.25 -5.02 6.67
N VAL A 142 9.71 -4.29 5.66
CA VAL A 142 11.12 -3.97 5.45
C VAL A 142 11.26 -2.47 5.61
N TYR A 143 12.30 -2.03 6.30
CA TYR A 143 12.58 -0.62 6.54
C TYR A 143 14.08 -0.39 6.32
N ASP A 144 14.43 0.75 5.74
CA ASP A 144 15.82 1.18 5.59
C ASP A 144 15.90 2.70 5.32
N CYS A 145 17.13 3.20 5.23
CA CYS A 145 17.47 4.53 4.75
C CYS A 145 17.10 4.69 3.26
N GLY A 146 16.74 5.92 2.89
CA GLY A 146 16.51 6.34 1.52
C GLY A 146 15.03 6.40 1.13
N LYS A 147 14.83 6.59 -0.17
CA LYS A 147 13.50 6.64 -0.80
C LYS A 147 13.02 5.24 -1.13
N CYS A 148 11.74 5.11 -1.43
CA CYS A 148 11.23 3.87 -1.94
C CYS A 148 11.91 3.54 -3.28
N PRO A 149 12.42 2.31 -3.46
CA PRO A 149 13.16 1.94 -4.66
C PRO A 149 12.26 2.02 -5.89
N GLN A 150 12.77 2.62 -6.97
CA GLN A 150 12.05 2.79 -8.24
C GLN A 150 11.94 1.50 -9.03
N SER A 151 12.81 0.51 -8.77
CA SER A 151 12.68 -0.85 -9.27
C SER A 151 13.25 -1.85 -8.27
N TYR A 152 12.42 -2.76 -7.77
CA TYR A 152 12.94 -4.04 -7.30
C TYR A 152 13.18 -4.86 -8.56
N SER A 153 14.43 -5.03 -8.95
CA SER A 153 14.82 -5.51 -10.28
C SER A 153 14.38 -6.94 -10.63
N ASP A 154 13.65 -7.67 -9.77
CA ASP A 154 13.26 -9.07 -10.04
C ASP A 154 11.91 -9.51 -9.45
N LEU A 155 11.08 -8.60 -8.94
CA LEU A 155 9.78 -8.98 -8.36
C LEU A 155 8.66 -8.08 -8.88
N SER A 156 7.55 -8.73 -9.28
CA SER A 156 6.26 -8.13 -9.62
C SER A 156 5.98 -6.88 -8.77
N PHE A 157 6.09 -5.71 -9.40
CA PHE A 157 5.90 -4.39 -8.79
C PHE A 157 4.54 -4.22 -8.08
N ASN A 158 3.59 -5.10 -8.38
CA ASN A 158 2.22 -5.04 -7.85
C ASN A 158 2.14 -5.62 -6.43
N ASP A 159 3.19 -6.29 -5.94
CA ASP A 159 3.14 -7.03 -4.68
C ASP A 159 3.84 -6.30 -3.51
N ILE A 160 4.60 -5.24 -3.78
CA ILE A 160 5.30 -4.48 -2.74
C ILE A 160 4.77 -3.05 -2.68
N GLN A 161 4.24 -2.69 -1.52
CA GLN A 161 3.81 -1.33 -1.23
C GLN A 161 4.91 -0.61 -0.46
N CYS A 162 5.11 0.67 -0.71
CA CYS A 162 6.17 1.43 -0.05
C CYS A 162 5.75 2.87 0.28
N ALA A 163 6.17 3.33 1.46
CA ALA A 163 5.98 4.67 1.96
C ALA A 163 7.32 5.31 2.39
N GLU A 164 7.45 6.62 2.13
CA GLU A 164 8.65 7.41 2.41
C GLU A 164 8.34 8.50 3.46
N CYS A 165 9.28 8.77 4.36
CA CYS A 165 9.20 9.86 5.32
C CYS A 165 10.57 10.52 5.51
N ARG A 166 10.60 11.81 5.89
CA ARG A 166 11.85 12.62 5.88
C ARG A 166 12.06 13.50 7.11
N ASN A 167 10.99 13.89 7.80
CA ASN A 167 11.03 15.04 8.73
C ASN A 167 11.25 14.66 10.19
N SER A 168 11.46 13.39 10.51
CA SER A 168 11.70 12.92 11.88
C SER A 168 12.62 11.71 11.87
N PRO A 169 13.50 11.57 12.88
CA PRO A 169 14.18 10.31 13.14
C PRO A 169 13.16 9.18 13.29
N PHE A 170 13.52 7.99 12.79
CA PHE A 170 12.75 6.76 12.94
C PHE A 170 11.28 6.86 12.49
N CYS A 171 10.99 7.72 11.51
CA CYS A 171 9.63 7.99 11.06
C CYS A 171 8.96 6.81 10.35
N ASN A 172 9.75 5.88 9.81
CA ASN A 172 9.32 4.75 8.99
C ASN A 172 8.78 3.58 9.85
N THR A 173 7.72 3.85 10.61
CA THR A 173 7.07 2.88 11.50
C THR A 173 5.92 2.14 10.81
N PRO A 174 5.52 0.94 11.29
CA PRO A 174 4.30 0.28 10.81
C PRO A 174 3.05 1.16 10.94
N LYS A 175 2.94 1.93 12.04
CA LYS A 175 1.84 2.89 12.23
C LYS A 175 1.82 3.94 11.13
N PHE A 176 2.98 4.55 10.82
CA PHE A 176 3.11 5.51 9.73
C PHE A 176 2.65 4.89 8.40
N PHE A 177 3.11 3.69 8.07
CA PHE A 177 2.70 2.98 6.85
C PHE A 177 1.18 2.75 6.79
N GLU A 178 0.59 2.28 7.89
CA GLU A 178 -0.84 2.00 7.94
C GLU A 178 -1.71 3.26 7.93
N GLU A 179 -1.16 4.46 8.13
CA GLU A 179 -1.87 5.73 7.98
C GLU A 179 -1.78 6.29 6.55
N GLN A 180 -0.95 5.72 5.67
CA GLN A 180 -0.75 6.25 4.32
C GLN A 180 -1.92 5.94 3.37
N LEU A 181 -2.19 6.86 2.45
CA LEU A 181 -3.19 6.67 1.41
C LEU A 181 -2.64 5.82 0.26
N PHE A 182 -3.09 4.58 0.15
CA PHE A 182 -2.88 3.74 -1.04
C PHE A 182 -4.19 3.64 -1.83
N CYS A 183 -4.10 3.68 -3.15
CA CYS A 183 -5.24 3.58 -4.05
C CYS A 183 -5.16 2.30 -4.88
N TRP A 184 -6.28 1.90 -5.48
CA TRP A 184 -6.25 0.96 -6.59
C TRP A 184 -5.60 1.61 -7.81
N GLU A 185 -4.84 0.84 -8.58
CA GLU A 185 -4.20 1.25 -9.82
C GLU A 185 -4.49 0.23 -10.93
N ASN A 186 -4.41 0.65 -12.19
CA ASN A 186 -4.42 -0.28 -13.32
C ASN A 186 -3.12 -1.10 -13.30
N SER A 187 -3.23 -2.41 -13.56
CA SER A 187 -2.03 -3.22 -13.74
C SER A 187 -1.25 -2.77 -14.98
N ASN A 188 0.08 -2.73 -14.84
CA ASN A 188 0.99 -2.43 -15.94
C ASN A 188 0.97 -3.49 -17.05
N THR A 189 0.58 -4.73 -16.74
CA THR A 189 0.55 -5.85 -17.70
C THR A 189 -0.83 -6.08 -18.31
N ASP A 190 -1.89 -5.73 -17.59
CA ASP A 190 -3.27 -5.88 -18.04
C ASP A 190 -4.10 -4.69 -17.55
N LYS A 191 -4.34 -3.72 -18.43
CA LYS A 191 -5.06 -2.49 -18.07
C LYS A 191 -6.49 -2.76 -17.56
N MET A 192 -7.05 -3.94 -17.81
CA MET A 192 -8.37 -4.34 -17.30
C MET A 192 -8.30 -4.90 -15.88
N LYS A 193 -7.11 -5.25 -15.39
CA LYS A 193 -6.91 -5.79 -14.04
C LYS A 193 -6.60 -4.67 -13.05
N MET A 194 -7.39 -4.62 -11.99
CA MET A 194 -7.16 -3.74 -10.84
C MET A 194 -6.15 -4.37 -9.88
N VAL A 195 -5.17 -3.59 -9.42
CA VAL A 195 -4.13 -4.02 -8.47
C VAL A 195 -3.91 -2.98 -7.37
N LYS A 196 -3.37 -3.40 -6.22
CA LYS A 196 -3.01 -2.48 -5.14
C LYS A 196 -1.87 -1.57 -5.62
N GLY A 197 -2.02 -0.26 -5.43
CA GLY A 197 -0.97 0.70 -5.77
C GLY A 197 0.29 0.48 -4.95
N ALA A 198 1.44 0.56 -5.61
CA ALA A 198 2.75 0.34 -4.98
C ALA A 198 3.22 1.53 -4.14
N ARG A 199 2.62 2.72 -4.35
CA ARG A 199 3.07 3.99 -3.78
C ARG A 199 1.96 4.72 -3.05
N VAL A 200 2.37 5.56 -2.11
CA VAL A 200 1.48 6.48 -1.40
C VAL A 200 1.01 7.59 -2.32
N CYS A 201 -0.30 7.83 -2.33
CA CYS A 201 -0.92 8.95 -3.01
C CYS A 201 -0.93 10.19 -2.13
N LYS A 202 -0.69 11.37 -2.73
CA LYS A 202 -0.54 12.63 -1.98
C LYS A 202 -1.83 13.11 -1.30
N SER A 203 -3.01 12.84 -1.87
CA SER A 203 -4.26 13.45 -1.39
C SER A 203 -5.51 12.63 -1.66
N LYS A 204 -5.70 12.15 -2.89
CA LYS A 204 -6.92 11.47 -3.33
C LYS A 204 -6.61 10.29 -4.23
N CYS A 205 -7.55 9.35 -4.24
CA CYS A 205 -7.69 8.33 -5.26
C CYS A 205 -8.72 8.78 -6.29
N PHE A 206 -8.55 8.38 -7.54
CA PHE A 206 -9.58 8.54 -8.57
C PHE A 206 -9.94 7.20 -9.20
N VAL A 207 -11.18 7.11 -9.66
CA VAL A 207 -11.68 6.11 -10.59
C VAL A 207 -12.42 6.85 -11.69
N SER A 208 -12.19 6.44 -12.94
CA SER A 208 -12.80 7.08 -14.10
C SER A 208 -13.16 6.06 -15.16
N ARG A 209 -14.26 6.31 -15.86
CA ARG A 209 -14.62 5.57 -17.06
C ARG A 209 -14.64 6.50 -18.26
N ASP A 210 -13.98 6.07 -19.33
CA ASP A 210 -14.07 6.72 -20.62
C ASP A 210 -15.49 6.61 -21.17
N SER A 211 -16.09 7.76 -21.46
CA SER A 211 -17.49 7.87 -21.90
C SER A 211 -17.77 7.23 -23.26
N ILE A 212 -16.73 7.00 -24.09
CA ILE A 212 -16.84 6.55 -25.47
C ILE A 212 -16.55 5.04 -25.54
N ASN A 213 -15.42 4.60 -25.02
CA ASN A 213 -14.97 3.21 -25.14
C ASN A 213 -15.18 2.38 -23.86
N GLY A 214 -15.60 2.99 -22.75
CA GLY A 214 -15.88 2.31 -21.49
C GLY A 214 -14.64 1.89 -20.68
N GLN A 215 -13.44 2.26 -21.11
CA GLN A 215 -12.20 1.93 -20.44
C GLN A 215 -12.16 2.51 -19.02
N LEU A 216 -11.80 1.65 -18.08
CA LEU A 216 -11.74 1.98 -16.66
C LEU A 216 -10.30 2.33 -16.25
N ASN A 217 -10.11 3.45 -15.58
CA ASN A 217 -8.82 3.90 -15.08
C ASN A 217 -8.89 4.23 -13.59
N PHE A 218 -7.84 3.86 -12.87
CA PHE A 218 -7.67 4.00 -11.43
C PHE A 218 -6.30 4.59 -11.12
N GLY A 219 -6.21 5.38 -10.05
CA GLY A 219 -4.91 5.73 -9.50
C GLY A 219 -4.94 6.86 -8.49
N CYS A 220 -3.77 7.42 -8.22
CA CYS A 220 -3.61 8.63 -7.42
C CYS A 220 -4.01 9.89 -8.20
N GLY A 221 -4.68 10.82 -7.54
CA GLY A 221 -4.92 12.16 -8.06
C GLY A 221 -6.38 12.58 -8.06
N GLU A 222 -6.68 13.59 -8.87
CA GLU A 222 -8.01 14.18 -9.00
C GLU A 222 -8.58 14.00 -10.41
N CYS A 223 -9.89 14.18 -10.52
CA CYS A 223 -10.60 14.18 -11.80
C CYS A 223 -10.37 15.50 -12.53
N ASN A 224 -9.58 15.47 -13.61
CA ASN A 224 -9.22 16.67 -14.37
C ASN A 224 -9.88 16.75 -15.75
N ASP A 225 -10.53 15.69 -16.23
CA ASP A 225 -11.15 15.64 -17.55
C ASP A 225 -12.68 15.57 -17.45
N PRO A 226 -13.42 16.58 -17.95
CA PRO A 226 -14.88 16.59 -17.95
C PRO A 226 -15.51 15.56 -18.90
N LYS A 227 -14.73 14.95 -19.81
CA LYS A 227 -15.20 13.89 -20.72
C LYS A 227 -15.22 12.50 -20.06
N LEU A 228 -14.64 12.37 -18.88
CA LEU A 228 -14.61 11.13 -18.11
C LEU A 228 -15.70 11.15 -17.05
N ASP A 229 -16.44 10.05 -16.94
CA ASP A 229 -17.24 9.83 -15.74
C ASP A 229 -16.27 9.49 -14.60
N CYS A 230 -15.95 10.47 -13.76
CA CYS A 230 -14.86 10.38 -12.79
C CYS A 230 -15.32 10.70 -11.37
N LYS A 231 -14.81 9.94 -10.40
CA LYS A 231 -15.01 10.17 -8.96
C LYS A 231 -13.67 10.15 -8.25
N THR A 232 -13.59 10.96 -7.20
CA THR A 232 -12.46 10.97 -6.26
C THR A 232 -12.89 10.58 -4.87
N CYS A 233 -11.95 10.06 -4.09
CA CYS A 233 -12.16 9.73 -2.67
C CYS A 233 -10.81 9.78 -1.91
N SER A 234 -10.86 9.76 -0.58
CA SER A 234 -9.69 10.03 0.28
C SER A 234 -9.37 8.91 1.27
N GLU A 235 -10.05 7.78 1.17
CA GLU A 235 -9.79 6.61 2.01
C GLU A 235 -8.91 5.58 1.26
N LYS A 236 -8.23 4.70 1.98
CA LYS A 236 -7.44 3.63 1.35
C LYS A 236 -8.33 2.78 0.45
N TYR A 237 -7.89 2.55 -0.79
CA TYR A 237 -8.55 1.66 -1.75
C TYR A 237 -10.01 2.01 -2.04
N CYS A 238 -10.39 3.28 -1.87
CA CYS A 238 -11.76 3.72 -2.00
C CYS A 238 -12.24 3.85 -3.46
N ASN A 239 -11.32 3.92 -4.42
CA ASN A 239 -11.60 4.21 -5.82
C ASN A 239 -12.08 2.95 -6.57
N GLU A 240 -13.20 2.40 -6.14
CA GLU A 240 -13.79 1.20 -6.72
C GLU A 240 -14.63 1.52 -7.98
N GLU A 241 -14.72 0.56 -8.90
CA GLU A 241 -15.47 0.68 -10.16
C GLU A 241 -16.92 1.16 -9.95
N ARG A 242 -17.57 0.72 -8.86
CA ARG A 242 -18.98 1.04 -8.58
C ARG A 242 -19.27 2.52 -8.38
N LEU A 243 -18.25 3.34 -8.16
CA LEU A 243 -18.42 4.79 -8.00
C LEU A 243 -18.72 5.50 -9.31
N VAL A 244 -18.39 4.88 -10.45
CA VAL A 244 -18.65 5.45 -11.78
C VAL A 244 -19.78 4.68 -12.47
N PRO A 245 -20.57 5.34 -13.33
CA PRO A 245 -21.55 4.68 -14.18
C PRO A 245 -20.91 3.53 -14.97
N LYS A 246 -21.68 2.48 -15.21
CA LYS A 246 -21.34 1.42 -16.16
C LYS A 246 -22.10 1.64 -17.46
N HIS A 247 -21.67 0.91 -18.49
CA HIS A 247 -22.30 0.95 -19.80
C HIS A 247 -22.95 -0.40 -20.09
N CYS A 248 -24.08 -0.39 -20.78
CA CYS A 248 -24.76 -1.56 -21.31
C CYS A 248 -24.99 -1.38 -22.80
N TRP A 249 -25.03 -2.47 -23.56
CA TRP A 249 -25.38 -2.43 -24.97
C TRP A 249 -26.88 -2.09 -25.13
N ILE A 250 -27.23 -1.28 -26.14
CA ILE A 250 -28.63 -0.99 -26.52
C ILE A 250 -29.04 -1.76 -27.79
N ASN A 251 -28.16 -1.82 -28.79
CA ASN A 251 -28.16 -2.61 -30.05
C ASN A 251 -26.96 -2.07 -30.90
N ASP A 252 -26.68 -2.55 -32.13
CA ASP A 252 -25.70 -2.00 -33.12
C ASP A 252 -24.53 -1.11 -32.60
N LYS A 253 -23.80 -1.60 -31.59
CA LYS A 253 -22.66 -0.92 -30.93
C LYS A 253 -22.99 0.41 -30.22
N GLU A 254 -24.25 0.74 -30.01
CA GLU A 254 -24.68 1.84 -29.14
C GLU A 254 -24.73 1.40 -27.67
N ILE A 255 -24.42 2.34 -26.77
CA ILE A 255 -24.36 2.11 -25.33
C ILE A 255 -25.31 3.04 -24.56
N CYS A 256 -25.93 2.53 -23.50
CA CYS A 256 -26.57 3.35 -22.47
C CYS A 256 -25.67 3.40 -21.24
N LYS A 257 -25.72 4.54 -20.54
CA LYS A 257 -25.05 4.73 -19.26
C LYS A 257 -26.04 4.56 -18.12
N THR A 258 -25.62 3.90 -17.05
CA THR A 258 -26.44 3.71 -15.86
C THR A 258 -25.58 3.55 -14.62
N ASP A 259 -26.14 3.84 -13.45
CA ASP A 259 -25.48 3.58 -12.17
C ASP A 259 -25.07 2.11 -12.05
N PHE A 260 -23.99 1.83 -11.31
CA PHE A 260 -23.37 0.50 -11.30
C PHE A 260 -24.32 -0.60 -10.82
N ASP A 261 -25.20 -0.32 -9.87
CA ASP A 261 -26.14 -1.31 -9.31
C ASP A 261 -27.37 -1.55 -10.21
N ILE A 262 -27.60 -0.72 -11.22
CA ILE A 262 -28.72 -0.88 -12.15
C ILE A 262 -28.32 -1.89 -13.23
N PRO A 263 -29.02 -3.03 -13.41
CA PRO A 263 -28.57 -4.09 -14.31
C PRO A 263 -28.57 -3.67 -15.78
N CYS A 264 -27.67 -4.26 -16.55
CA CYS A 264 -27.85 -4.40 -17.99
C CYS A 264 -28.82 -5.55 -18.26
N HIS A 265 -29.60 -5.45 -19.32
CA HIS A 265 -30.50 -6.53 -19.72
C HIS A 265 -30.37 -6.89 -21.19
N MET A 266 -30.80 -8.11 -21.50
CA MET A 266 -31.16 -8.58 -22.83
C MET A 266 -32.48 -9.33 -22.70
N GLU A 267 -33.44 -9.00 -23.55
CA GLU A 267 -34.76 -9.64 -23.55
C GLU A 267 -35.24 -9.98 -24.95
N ARG A 268 -36.14 -10.96 -25.05
CA ARG A 268 -36.83 -11.27 -26.31
C ARG A 268 -38.20 -10.60 -26.34
N ILE A 269 -38.47 -9.91 -27.44
CA ILE A 269 -39.78 -9.34 -27.72
C ILE A 269 -40.67 -10.35 -28.46
N SER A 270 -41.93 -10.00 -28.70
CA SER A 270 -42.93 -10.91 -29.31
C SER A 270 -42.56 -11.41 -30.71
N THR A 271 -41.67 -10.73 -31.44
CA THR A 271 -41.12 -11.14 -32.74
C THR A 271 -39.94 -12.11 -32.61
N ASN A 272 -39.58 -12.54 -31.39
CA ASN A 272 -38.35 -13.26 -31.04
C ASN A 272 -37.05 -12.48 -31.30
N GLU A 273 -37.11 -11.21 -31.68
CA GLU A 273 -35.91 -10.36 -31.74
C GLU A 273 -35.40 -10.05 -30.33
N THR A 274 -34.10 -9.79 -30.22
CA THR A 274 -33.47 -9.41 -28.95
C THR A 274 -33.40 -7.90 -28.82
N ARG A 275 -33.75 -7.39 -27.64
CA ARG A 275 -33.56 -5.99 -27.25
C ARG A 275 -32.61 -5.94 -26.06
N LYS A 276 -31.66 -5.01 -26.11
CA LYS A 276 -30.69 -4.79 -25.04
C LYS A 276 -30.91 -3.41 -24.42
N GLY A 277 -30.49 -3.24 -23.16
CA GLY A 277 -30.59 -1.93 -22.52
C GLY A 277 -30.10 -1.90 -21.08
N CYS A 278 -30.37 -0.75 -20.44
CA CYS A 278 -30.12 -0.48 -19.04
C CYS A 278 -31.42 -0.58 -18.24
N GLY A 279 -31.34 -1.05 -17.01
CA GLY A 279 -32.47 -1.13 -16.09
C GLY A 279 -33.31 -2.38 -16.24
N ASP A 280 -34.60 -2.22 -15.96
CA ASP A 280 -35.55 -3.32 -15.93
C ASP A 280 -35.97 -3.76 -17.33
N CYS A 281 -36.43 -5.01 -17.41
CA CYS A 281 -36.97 -5.59 -18.63
C CYS A 281 -38.44 -5.24 -18.76
N GLU A 282 -38.93 -5.11 -19.99
CA GLU A 282 -40.36 -4.96 -20.25
C GLU A 282 -41.07 -6.31 -20.36
N THR A 283 -40.31 -7.38 -20.58
CA THR A 283 -40.83 -8.73 -20.79
C THR A 283 -40.36 -9.69 -19.69
N LYS A 284 -41.08 -10.81 -19.58
CA LYS A 284 -40.67 -11.93 -18.71
C LYS A 284 -39.46 -12.69 -19.29
N ALA A 285 -39.27 -12.63 -20.60
CA ALA A 285 -38.24 -13.35 -21.35
C ALA A 285 -36.91 -12.58 -21.33
N CYS A 286 -36.34 -12.42 -20.13
CA CYS A 286 -35.24 -11.50 -19.91
C CYS A 286 -34.11 -12.09 -19.06
N ARG A 287 -32.88 -11.77 -19.46
CA ARG A 287 -31.65 -12.01 -18.69
C ARG A 287 -31.04 -10.67 -18.27
N LYS A 288 -30.59 -10.58 -17.02
CA LYS A 288 -29.96 -9.40 -16.43
C LYS A 288 -28.53 -9.70 -15.98
N CYS A 289 -27.66 -8.69 -15.97
CA CYS A 289 -26.30 -8.77 -15.45
C CYS A 289 -25.82 -7.43 -14.90
N LEU A 290 -24.82 -7.46 -14.01
CA LEU A 290 -24.37 -6.27 -13.27
C LEU A 290 -23.04 -5.68 -13.75
N SER A 291 -22.20 -6.43 -14.48
CA SER A 291 -20.90 -5.91 -14.92
C SER A 291 -21.00 -5.00 -16.15
N HIS A 292 -19.92 -4.26 -16.44
CA HIS A 292 -19.82 -3.42 -17.62
C HIS A 292 -19.95 -4.24 -18.92
N LEU A 293 -20.80 -3.79 -19.85
CA LEU A 293 -21.03 -4.38 -21.18
C LEU A 293 -21.34 -5.89 -21.15
N CYS A 294 -21.94 -6.36 -20.05
CA CYS A 294 -22.14 -7.78 -19.79
C CYS A 294 -23.25 -8.42 -20.62
N ASN A 295 -24.15 -7.61 -21.19
CA ASN A 295 -25.29 -8.07 -21.99
C ASN A 295 -24.91 -8.39 -23.45
N ASP A 296 -23.75 -9.01 -23.65
CA ASP A 296 -23.23 -9.46 -24.96
C ASP A 296 -23.14 -10.99 -25.05
N TRP A 297 -24.17 -11.67 -24.55
CA TRP A 297 -24.29 -13.11 -24.66
C TRP A 297 -24.36 -13.53 -26.14
N LYS A 298 -23.58 -14.56 -26.49
CA LYS A 298 -23.64 -15.20 -27.82
C LYS A 298 -24.71 -16.30 -27.84
N ASP A 299 -24.96 -16.92 -26.69
CA ASP A 299 -26.07 -17.80 -26.42
C ASP A 299 -27.31 -16.95 -26.08
N ASN A 300 -28.16 -16.71 -27.09
CA ASN A 300 -29.43 -16.03 -26.86
C ASN A 300 -30.51 -17.08 -26.58
N PRO A 301 -30.84 -17.39 -25.31
CA PRO A 301 -31.83 -18.42 -25.00
C PRO A 301 -33.20 -18.02 -25.55
N TYR A 302 -33.99 -19.01 -25.93
CA TYR A 302 -35.42 -18.85 -26.14
C TYR A 302 -36.14 -18.96 -24.80
N TYR A 303 -37.40 -18.51 -24.74
CA TYR A 303 -38.17 -18.53 -23.51
C TYR A 303 -39.53 -19.16 -23.77
N CYS A 304 -39.87 -20.18 -22.97
CA CYS A 304 -41.19 -20.76 -22.95
C CYS A 304 -41.87 -20.43 -21.62
N TYR A 305 -43.19 -20.25 -21.63
CA TYR A 305 -43.95 -20.20 -20.38
C TYR A 305 -43.65 -21.46 -19.56
N SER A 306 -43.53 -21.33 -18.25
CA SER A 306 -43.37 -22.47 -17.36
C SER A 306 -43.87 -22.15 -15.96
N ASN A 307 -44.59 -23.10 -15.38
CA ASN A 307 -45.05 -23.02 -13.98
C ASN A 307 -43.90 -23.22 -12.97
N GLN A 308 -42.75 -23.73 -13.43
CA GLN A 308 -41.55 -23.91 -12.61
C GLN A 308 -40.48 -22.85 -12.90
N GLY A 309 -40.72 -21.99 -13.88
CA GLY A 309 -39.79 -20.98 -14.33
C GLY A 309 -39.81 -19.71 -13.49
N ALA A 310 -38.68 -18.99 -13.45
CA ALA A 310 -38.62 -17.68 -12.82
C ALA A 310 -39.59 -16.72 -13.53
N ASN A 311 -40.43 -16.01 -12.77
CA ASN A 311 -41.47 -15.11 -13.28
C ASN A 311 -42.47 -15.75 -14.27
N GLY A 312 -42.58 -17.09 -14.26
CA GLY A 312 -43.50 -17.85 -15.12
C GLY A 312 -42.92 -18.20 -16.49
N VAL A 313 -41.60 -18.09 -16.69
CA VAL A 313 -40.92 -18.53 -17.93
C VAL A 313 -39.63 -19.30 -17.64
N SER A 314 -39.24 -20.19 -18.55
CA SER A 314 -37.99 -20.94 -18.50
C SER A 314 -37.14 -20.66 -19.72
N GLU A 315 -35.83 -20.52 -19.51
CA GLU A 315 -34.82 -20.46 -20.58
C GLU A 315 -34.72 -21.81 -21.30
N CYS A 316 -34.69 -21.76 -22.63
CA CYS A 316 -34.71 -22.90 -23.54
C CYS A 316 -33.61 -22.72 -24.60
N ASN A 317 -32.98 -23.82 -25.03
CA ASN A 317 -32.02 -23.78 -26.14
C ASN A 317 -32.72 -23.84 -27.50
N ASP A 318 -33.92 -24.41 -27.54
CA ASP A 318 -34.74 -24.55 -28.75
C ASP A 318 -35.88 -23.53 -28.76
N PRO A 319 -36.26 -23.01 -29.95
CA PRO A 319 -37.37 -22.07 -30.09
C PRO A 319 -38.75 -22.72 -29.89
N ASP A 320 -38.81 -24.04 -29.99
CA ASP A 320 -40.07 -24.78 -29.98
C ASP A 320 -40.56 -25.04 -28.55
N CYS A 321 -41.63 -24.34 -28.18
CA CYS A 321 -42.37 -24.60 -26.96
C CYS A 321 -43.52 -25.58 -27.22
N TYR A 322 -43.82 -26.46 -26.25
CA TYR A 322 -45.01 -27.31 -26.32
C TYR A 322 -45.89 -27.13 -25.09
N ILE A 323 -47.19 -27.37 -25.28
CA ILE A 323 -48.18 -27.45 -24.21
C ILE A 323 -48.67 -28.88 -24.16
N SER A 324 -48.39 -29.59 -23.07
CA SER A 324 -48.96 -30.92 -22.84
C SER A 324 -50.09 -30.85 -21.83
N LYS A 325 -51.25 -31.41 -22.21
CA LYS A 325 -52.39 -31.57 -21.31
C LYS A 325 -52.41 -33.00 -20.78
N SER A 326 -51.91 -33.20 -19.57
CA SER A 326 -51.98 -34.49 -18.87
C SER A 326 -53.38 -34.69 -18.29
N LYS A 327 -54.11 -35.73 -18.73
CA LYS A 327 -55.44 -36.08 -18.19
C LYS A 327 -55.38 -36.98 -16.94
N ASN A 328 -54.32 -36.92 -16.13
CA ASN A 328 -54.29 -37.69 -14.89
C ASN A 328 -54.88 -36.86 -13.74
N LYS A 329 -56.16 -37.14 -13.43
CA LYS A 329 -56.79 -36.72 -12.18
C LYS A 329 -56.14 -37.46 -11.01
N ILE A 330 -55.30 -36.77 -10.25
CA ILE A 330 -55.05 -37.10 -8.84
C ILE A 330 -55.30 -35.80 -8.07
N GLY A 331 -56.48 -35.67 -7.47
CA GLY A 331 -56.92 -34.44 -6.79
C GLY A 331 -57.54 -33.39 -7.72
N ASN A 332 -58.42 -32.55 -7.16
CA ASN A 332 -59.26 -31.57 -7.88
C ASN A 332 -58.49 -30.34 -8.42
N GLU A 333 -57.33 -30.52 -9.04
CA GLU A 333 -56.64 -29.45 -9.75
C GLU A 333 -56.06 -29.97 -11.07
N CYS A 334 -56.37 -29.27 -12.17
CA CYS A 334 -55.70 -29.51 -13.44
C CYS A 334 -54.26 -29.00 -13.36
N ILE A 335 -53.29 -29.90 -13.22
CA ILE A 335 -51.87 -29.56 -13.27
C ILE A 335 -51.48 -29.36 -14.75
N PHE A 336 -51.19 -28.12 -15.13
CA PHE A 336 -50.51 -27.81 -16.38
C PHE A 336 -48.99 -27.94 -16.13
N SER A 337 -48.30 -28.79 -16.88
CA SER A 337 -46.84 -28.88 -16.83
C SER A 337 -46.28 -28.35 -18.14
N LEU A 338 -45.54 -27.25 -18.06
CA LEU A 338 -44.83 -26.64 -19.17
C LEU A 338 -43.33 -26.89 -18.98
N HIS A 339 -42.72 -27.66 -19.88
CA HIS A 339 -41.29 -28.00 -19.86
C HIS A 339 -40.67 -27.74 -21.23
N ALA A 340 -39.39 -27.35 -21.24
CA ALA A 340 -38.55 -27.30 -22.43
C ALA A 340 -38.12 -28.73 -22.81
N LYS A 341 -38.10 -29.07 -24.11
CA LYS A 341 -37.72 -30.42 -24.56
C LYS A 341 -36.24 -30.71 -24.21
N ARG A 342 -36.02 -31.82 -23.50
CA ARG A 342 -34.81 -32.64 -23.63
C ARG A 342 -35.27 -34.02 -24.09
N GLU A 343 -35.43 -34.20 -25.40
CA GLU A 343 -35.62 -35.54 -25.97
C GLU A 343 -34.25 -36.15 -26.25
N THR A 344 -33.75 -37.01 -25.35
CA THR A 344 -32.75 -38.09 -25.66
C THR A 344 -32.37 -38.92 -24.42
N ALA A 345 -33.35 -39.53 -23.73
CA ALA A 345 -33.03 -40.63 -22.80
C ALA A 345 -34.21 -41.58 -22.50
N ILE A 346 -35.46 -41.10 -22.54
CA ILE A 346 -36.60 -41.92 -22.06
C ILE A 346 -37.09 -42.93 -23.11
N PHE A 347 -36.81 -42.71 -24.40
CA PHE A 347 -37.25 -43.61 -25.46
C PHE A 347 -36.39 -44.89 -25.59
N GLU A 348 -35.12 -44.83 -25.17
CA GLU A 348 -34.22 -46.01 -25.16
C GLU A 348 -34.59 -46.96 -24.00
N ILE A 349 -34.89 -46.44 -22.80
CA ILE A 349 -35.26 -47.30 -21.65
C ILE A 349 -36.57 -48.07 -21.89
N LEU A 350 -37.54 -47.45 -22.59
CA LEU A 350 -38.81 -48.11 -22.93
C LEU A 350 -38.67 -49.15 -24.06
N LYS A 351 -37.76 -48.94 -25.02
CA LYS A 351 -37.42 -49.96 -26.04
C LYS A 351 -36.70 -51.16 -25.43
N THR A 352 -35.78 -50.94 -24.49
CA THR A 352 -35.05 -52.03 -23.82
C THR A 352 -35.98 -52.88 -22.96
N ARG A 353 -36.98 -52.26 -22.30
CA ARG A 353 -37.98 -52.98 -21.50
C ARG A 353 -38.94 -53.82 -22.35
N GLN A 354 -39.38 -53.31 -23.51
CA GLN A 354 -40.21 -54.08 -24.45
C GLN A 354 -39.44 -55.23 -25.14
N MET A 355 -38.13 -55.09 -25.37
CA MET A 355 -37.31 -56.18 -25.90
C MET A 355 -37.08 -57.31 -24.87
N LEU A 356 -36.86 -56.96 -23.59
CA LEU A 356 -36.72 -57.95 -22.50
C LEU A 356 -38.02 -58.72 -22.19
N GLU A 357 -39.18 -58.07 -22.29
CA GLU A 357 -40.49 -58.72 -22.09
C GLU A 357 -40.87 -59.66 -23.25
N ARG A 358 -40.36 -59.41 -24.48
CA ARG A 358 -40.52 -60.34 -25.61
C ARG A 358 -39.62 -61.58 -25.50
N GLN A 359 -38.41 -61.45 -24.97
CA GLN A 359 -37.51 -62.60 -24.77
C GLN A 359 -37.95 -63.52 -23.63
N THR A 360 -38.63 -63.00 -22.60
CA THR A 360 -39.17 -63.82 -21.49
C THR A 360 -40.45 -64.58 -21.87
N ARG A 361 -41.28 -64.04 -22.77
CA ARG A 361 -42.48 -64.77 -23.27
C ARG A 361 -42.19 -65.87 -24.29
N SER A 362 -41.01 -65.88 -24.92
CA SER A 362 -40.63 -66.95 -25.88
C SER A 362 -40.14 -68.25 -25.22
N LYS A 363 -39.97 -68.29 -23.89
CA LYS A 363 -39.46 -69.47 -23.16
C LYS A 363 -40.51 -70.24 -22.35
N MET A 364 -41.79 -69.89 -22.45
CA MET A 364 -42.86 -70.61 -21.76
C MET A 364 -44.06 -70.84 -22.67
N THR A 365 -43.97 -71.87 -23.51
CA THR A 365 -45.14 -72.70 -23.84
C THR A 365 -44.69 -74.15 -24.02
N PRO A 366 -45.48 -75.13 -23.52
CA PRO A 366 -45.07 -76.53 -23.37
C PRO A 366 -45.41 -77.34 -24.61
N ASN A 367 -44.54 -78.27 -25.00
CA ASN A 367 -44.94 -79.35 -25.90
C ASN A 367 -45.58 -80.48 -25.08
N VAL A 368 -46.71 -80.93 -25.63
CA VAL A 368 -47.50 -82.14 -25.36
C VAL A 368 -46.62 -83.38 -25.21
#